data_AF-A0A9X3DDE1-F1
#
_entry.id   AF-A0A9X3DDE1-F1
#
_cell.length_a   1.000
_cell.length_b   1.000
_cell.length_c   1.000
_cell.angle_alpha   90.00
_cell.angle_beta   90.00
_cell.angle_gamma   90.00
#
_symmetry.space_group_name_H-M   'P 1'
#
loop_
_entity.id
_entity.type
_entity.pdbx_description
1 polymer ?
#
loop_
_entity_poly.entity_id
_entity_poly.type
_entity_poly.pdbx_seq_one_letter_code
_entity_poly.pdbx_strand_id
1 'polypeptide(L)'
;MSQIKSLAEQLKYKLEEQRGVDVTKDADDLPAHQVMEKPEREVTATEAKRIAAFLSMLQDFNMDGQEKMLIRLDKRTVAQLKQLKVATNIDMTRVIAFALHHFLKSYPWLNNYISQTLKQMAHELD
;
A
#
# COMPACT_ATOMS: atom_id res chain seq x y z
N MET A 1 41.22 -18.76 -2.82
CA MET A 1 40.48 -19.02 -1.56
C MET A 1 39.87 -17.69 -1.11
N SER A 2 38.61 -17.43 -1.49
CA SER A 2 37.96 -16.12 -1.33
C SER A 2 37.57 -15.84 0.12
N GLN A 3 38.12 -14.78 0.70
CA GLN A 3 37.80 -14.29 2.03
C GLN A 3 36.48 -13.52 1.98
N ILE A 4 35.39 -14.13 2.45
CA ILE A 4 34.14 -13.42 2.73
C ILE A 4 34.41 -12.55 3.96
N LYS A 5 34.71 -11.27 3.75
CA LYS A 5 34.91 -10.30 4.84
C LYS A 5 33.65 -10.22 5.70
N SER A 6 33.85 -10.18 7.02
CA SER A 6 32.75 -10.23 7.99
C SER A 6 31.89 -8.97 7.89
N LEU A 7 30.57 -9.12 8.09
CA LEU A 7 29.61 -8.01 8.08
C LEU A 7 30.00 -6.89 9.07
N ALA A 8 30.66 -7.26 10.17
CA ALA A 8 31.18 -6.32 11.16
C ALA A 8 32.31 -5.44 10.61
N GLU A 9 33.16 -5.99 9.73
CA GLU A 9 34.25 -5.24 9.09
C GLU A 9 33.71 -4.26 8.05
N GLN A 10 32.65 -4.64 7.32
CA GLN A 10 31.97 -3.75 6.37
C GLN A 10 31.30 -2.56 7.06
N LEU A 11 30.71 -2.77 8.24
CA LEU A 11 30.12 -1.71 9.06
C LEU A 11 31.17 -0.72 9.55
N LYS A 12 32.33 -1.22 10.01
CA LYS A 12 33.44 -0.37 10.45
C LYS A 12 34.00 0.48 9.31
N TYR A 13 34.21 -0.12 8.15
CA TYR A 13 34.70 0.59 6.97
C TYR A 13 33.75 1.73 6.55
N LYS A 14 32.44 1.49 6.50
CA LYS A 14 31.45 2.54 6.20
C LYS A 14 31.41 3.66 7.22
N LEU A 15 31.62 3.35 8.51
CA LEU A 15 31.65 4.36 9.57
C LEU A 15 32.90 5.23 9.51
N GLU A 16 34.04 4.65 9.14
CA GLU A 16 35.28 5.39 8.92
C GLU A 16 35.20 6.28 7.67
N GLU A 17 34.58 5.77 6.60
CA GLU A 17 34.34 6.54 5.36
C GLU A 17 33.38 7.73 5.58
N GLN A 18 32.40 7.59 6.49
CA GLN A 18 31.46 8.67 6.84
C GLN A 18 32.01 9.68 7.86
N ARG A 19 33.04 9.33 8.65
CA ARG A 19 33.62 10.23 9.67
C ARG A 19 34.80 11.05 9.17
N GLY A 20 35.22 10.86 7.93
CA GLY A 20 36.48 11.39 7.41
C GLY A 20 36.37 12.36 6.25
N VAL A 21 35.49 13.36 6.26
CA VAL A 21 35.67 14.58 5.43
C VAL A 21 35.04 15.80 6.10
N ASP A 22 35.85 16.55 6.85
CA ASP A 22 35.80 18.01 6.92
C ASP A 22 37.23 18.43 7.32
N VAL A 23 38.02 19.13 6.49
CA VAL A 23 38.15 20.60 6.38
C VAL A 23 39.35 20.80 5.40
N THR A 24 39.40 21.59 4.30
CA THR A 24 39.29 23.06 4.13
C THR A 24 39.52 23.46 2.64
N LYS A 25 38.91 24.60 2.21
CA LYS A 25 39.34 25.60 1.18
C LYS A 25 39.25 25.18 -0.31
N ASP A 26 38.69 25.94 -1.27
CA ASP A 26 38.51 27.38 -1.48
C ASP A 26 37.28 27.69 -2.40
N ALA A 27 36.99 28.99 -2.48
CA ALA A 27 35.98 29.79 -3.21
C ALA A 27 35.30 29.31 -4.52
N ASP A 28 34.11 29.91 -4.72
CA ASP A 28 33.32 30.11 -5.95
C ASP A 28 32.81 28.87 -6.70
N ASP A 29 31.53 28.53 -6.51
CA ASP A 29 30.43 28.90 -7.43
C ASP A 29 29.18 28.07 -7.05
N LEU A 30 28.03 28.72 -6.90
CA LEU A 30 26.74 28.06 -6.68
C LEU A 30 26.19 27.61 -8.05
N PRO A 31 25.47 26.47 -8.11
CA PRO A 31 24.03 26.63 -7.96
C PRO A 31 23.45 25.69 -6.90
N ALA A 32 22.70 26.33 -6.01
CA ALA A 32 21.76 25.79 -5.05
C ALA A 32 21.15 24.43 -5.44
N HIS A 33 21.64 23.35 -4.83
CA HIS A 33 20.88 22.12 -4.72
C HIS A 33 19.83 22.33 -3.63
N GLN A 34 18.61 22.66 -4.05
CA GLN A 34 17.44 22.72 -3.20
C GLN A 34 17.26 21.35 -2.54
N VAL A 35 17.69 21.24 -1.28
CA VAL A 35 17.23 20.19 -0.39
C VAL A 35 15.76 20.49 -0.16
N MET A 36 14.90 19.91 -1.02
CA MET A 36 13.48 19.81 -0.72
C MET A 36 13.35 18.94 0.53
N GLU A 37 13.34 19.59 1.69
CA GLU A 37 12.74 19.04 2.90
C GLU A 37 11.31 18.68 2.57
N LYS A 38 11.08 17.38 2.36
CA LYS A 38 9.76 16.82 2.24
C LYS A 38 9.08 17.01 3.60
N PRO A 39 7.98 17.78 3.71
CA PRO A 39 7.33 17.94 5.00
C PRO A 39 6.71 16.58 5.37
N GLU A 40 7.30 15.92 6.35
CA GLU A 40 6.64 14.87 7.11
C GLU A 40 5.46 15.53 7.82
N ARG A 41 4.29 15.54 7.17
CA ARG A 41 3.05 15.90 7.84
C ARG A 41 2.85 14.88 8.96
N GLU A 42 3.04 15.32 10.20
CA GLU A 42 2.66 14.55 11.37
C GLU A 42 1.18 14.19 11.25
N VAL A 43 0.88 12.89 11.25
CA VAL A 43 -0.48 12.38 11.24
C VAL A 43 -1.15 12.84 12.54
N THR A 44 -2.25 13.57 12.42
CA THR A 44 -2.96 14.05 13.62
C THR A 44 -3.51 12.87 14.43
N ALA A 45 -3.63 13.03 15.75
CA ALA A 45 -4.18 11.97 16.62
C ALA A 45 -5.58 11.49 16.16
N THR A 46 -6.37 12.37 15.53
CA THR A 46 -7.68 12.04 14.96
C THR A 46 -7.57 11.16 13.72
N GLU A 47 -6.62 11.43 12.83
CA GLU A 47 -6.35 10.62 11.65
C GLU A 47 -5.82 9.24 12.03
N ALA A 48 -4.90 9.18 12.99
CA ALA A 48 -4.37 7.91 13.50
C ALA A 48 -5.50 7.00 14.03
N LYS A 49 -6.45 7.56 14.79
CA LYS A 49 -7.64 6.81 15.27
C LYS A 49 -8.52 6.32 14.13
N ARG A 50 -8.75 7.13 13.10
CA ARG A 50 -9.54 6.73 11.91
C ARG A 50 -8.86 5.61 11.14
N ILE A 51 -7.54 5.71 10.94
CA ILE A 51 -6.74 4.69 10.27
C ILE A 51 -6.79 3.38 11.05
N ALA A 52 -6.58 3.44 12.37
CA ALA A 52 -6.65 2.26 13.23
C ALA A 52 -8.03 1.59 13.15
N ALA A 53 -9.12 2.36 13.25
CA ALA A 53 -10.48 1.83 13.13
C ALA A 53 -10.72 1.16 11.76
N PHE A 54 -10.23 1.76 10.68
CA PHE A 54 -10.35 1.19 9.34
C PHE A 54 -9.56 -0.12 9.20
N LEU A 55 -8.32 -0.17 9.72
CA LEU A 55 -7.51 -1.38 9.69
C LEU A 55 -8.14 -2.51 10.53
N SER A 56 -8.74 -2.19 11.68
CA SER A 56 -9.50 -3.17 12.46
C SER A 56 -10.69 -3.72 11.66
N MET A 57 -11.48 -2.85 10.99
CA MET A 57 -12.59 -3.33 10.14
C MET A 57 -12.13 -4.26 9.02
N LEU A 58 -10.99 -3.96 8.39
CA LEU A 58 -10.39 -4.84 7.38
C LEU A 58 -9.95 -6.17 7.99
N GLN A 59 -9.32 -6.14 9.15
CA GLN A 59 -8.82 -7.34 9.83
C GLN A 59 -9.95 -8.23 10.34
N ASP A 60 -11.07 -7.64 10.77
CA ASP A 60 -12.24 -8.37 11.28
C ASP A 60 -13.19 -8.84 10.16
N PHE A 61 -12.94 -8.44 8.90
CA PHE A 61 -13.78 -8.85 7.77
C PHE A 61 -13.80 -10.37 7.59
N ASN A 62 -14.99 -10.97 7.61
CA ASN A 62 -15.13 -12.41 7.43
C ASN A 62 -14.91 -12.82 5.96
N MET A 63 -14.11 -13.88 5.75
CA MET A 63 -13.81 -14.45 4.44
C MET A 63 -14.36 -15.87 4.33
N ASP A 64 -15.68 -16.01 4.44
CA ASP A 64 -16.40 -17.29 4.41
C ASP A 64 -16.79 -17.76 2.99
N GLY A 65 -16.59 -16.92 1.98
CA GLY A 65 -16.88 -17.23 0.58
C GLY A 65 -16.11 -18.45 0.07
N GLN A 66 -16.83 -19.36 -0.59
CA GLN A 66 -16.27 -20.60 -1.17
C GLN A 66 -15.86 -20.44 -2.64
N GLU A 67 -16.36 -19.40 -3.30
CA GLU A 67 -16.11 -19.15 -4.71
C GLU A 67 -14.74 -18.52 -4.95
N LYS A 68 -14.02 -19.03 -5.95
CA LYS A 68 -12.72 -18.51 -6.38
C LYS A 68 -12.87 -17.74 -7.67
N MET A 69 -12.30 -16.54 -7.73
CA MET A 69 -12.32 -15.69 -8.91
C MET A 69 -10.90 -15.20 -9.23
N LEU A 70 -10.51 -15.31 -10.51
CA LEU A 70 -9.28 -14.70 -11.02
C LEU A 70 -9.57 -13.25 -11.42
N ILE A 71 -8.86 -12.30 -10.81
CA ILE A 71 -9.06 -10.86 -11.06
C ILE A 71 -7.79 -10.29 -11.70
N ARG A 72 -7.96 -9.49 -12.75
CA ARG A 72 -6.88 -8.69 -13.34
C ARG A 72 -6.90 -7.29 -12.74
N LEU A 73 -5.79 -6.87 -12.16
CA LEU A 73 -5.59 -5.53 -11.60
C LEU A 73 -4.42 -4.85 -12.31
N ASP A 74 -4.43 -3.53 -12.35
CA ASP A 74 -3.32 -2.76 -12.89
C ASP A 74 -2.09 -2.85 -11.97
N LYS A 75 -0.91 -2.62 -12.56
CA LYS A 75 0.38 -2.75 -11.86
C LYS A 75 0.48 -1.84 -10.64
N ARG A 76 -0.09 -0.64 -10.69
CA ARG A 76 -0.01 0.35 -9.61
C ARG A 76 -0.84 -0.12 -8.42
N THR A 77 -2.07 -0.57 -8.65
CA THR A 77 -2.94 -1.12 -7.60
C THR A 77 -2.31 -2.34 -6.94
N VAL A 78 -1.73 -3.26 -7.72
CA VAL A 78 -1.03 -4.43 -7.16
C VAL A 78 0.15 -4.02 -6.27
N ALA A 79 0.93 -3.01 -6.68
CA ALA A 79 2.04 -2.52 -5.88
C ALA A 79 1.57 -1.93 -4.54
N GLN A 80 0.48 -1.17 -4.55
CA GLN A 80 -0.11 -0.61 -3.33
C GLN A 80 -0.65 -1.70 -2.40
N LEU A 81 -1.32 -2.72 -2.94
CA LEU A 81 -1.81 -3.86 -2.16
C LEU A 81 -0.67 -4.65 -1.50
N LYS A 82 0.46 -4.83 -2.22
CA LYS A 82 1.66 -5.46 -1.66
C LYS A 82 2.26 -4.63 -0.52
N GLN A 83 2.37 -3.32 -0.71
CA GLN A 83 2.87 -2.40 0.33
C GLN A 83 1.97 -2.42 1.57
N LEU A 84 0.64 -2.37 1.37
CA LEU A 84 -0.33 -2.47 2.45
C LEU A 84 -0.19 -3.79 3.22
N LYS A 85 -0.06 -4.92 2.51
CA LYS A 85 0.17 -6.23 3.12
C LYS A 85 1.44 -6.25 3.98
N VAL A 86 2.55 -5.69 3.48
CA VAL A 86 3.82 -5.63 4.24
C VAL A 86 3.69 -4.72 5.46
N ALA A 87 2.99 -3.59 5.33
CA ALA A 87 2.87 -2.60 6.41
C ALA A 87 1.90 -3.01 7.53
N THR A 88 0.85 -3.77 7.20
CA THR A 88 -0.28 -4.05 8.10
C THR A 88 -0.48 -5.54 8.39
N ASN A 89 0.23 -6.42 7.69
CA ASN A 89 0.03 -7.87 7.72
C ASN A 89 -1.39 -8.34 7.31
N ILE A 90 -2.16 -7.49 6.63
CA ILE A 90 -3.48 -7.82 6.10
C ILE A 90 -3.33 -8.44 4.71
N ASP A 91 -3.99 -9.57 4.45
CA ASP A 91 -3.89 -10.24 3.15
C ASP A 91 -4.55 -9.43 2.01
N MET A 92 -3.92 -9.44 0.83
CA MET A 92 -4.43 -8.71 -0.34
C MET A 92 -5.83 -9.18 -0.74
N THR A 93 -6.10 -10.49 -0.65
CA THR A 93 -7.41 -11.07 -0.99
C THR A 93 -8.50 -10.56 -0.07
N ARG A 94 -8.19 -10.40 1.22
CA ARG A 94 -9.10 -9.82 2.23
C ARG A 94 -9.47 -8.38 1.88
N VAL A 95 -8.48 -7.57 1.52
CA VAL A 95 -8.69 -6.17 1.12
C VAL A 95 -9.57 -6.10 -0.13
N ILE A 96 -9.32 -6.94 -1.13
CA ILE A 96 -10.12 -6.99 -2.37
C ILE A 96 -11.57 -7.39 -2.06
N ALA A 97 -11.77 -8.47 -1.28
CA ALA A 97 -13.09 -8.94 -0.91
C ALA A 97 -13.87 -7.90 -0.10
N PHE A 98 -13.23 -7.25 0.87
CA PHE A 98 -13.82 -6.16 1.65
C PHE A 98 -14.22 -4.99 0.74
N ALA A 99 -13.35 -4.57 -0.18
CA ALA A 99 -13.63 -3.45 -1.08
C ALA A 99 -14.84 -3.74 -1.98
N LEU A 100 -14.93 -4.94 -2.54
CA LEU A 100 -16.08 -5.36 -3.35
C LEU A 100 -17.37 -5.43 -2.53
N HIS A 101 -17.31 -6.01 -1.32
CA HIS A 101 -18.46 -6.07 -0.42
C HIS A 101 -18.95 -4.67 -0.03
N HIS A 102 -18.02 -3.80 0.35
CA HIS A 102 -18.33 -2.41 0.70
C HIS A 102 -18.90 -1.64 -0.50
N PHE A 103 -18.36 -1.85 -1.70
CA PHE A 103 -18.86 -1.24 -2.93
C PHE A 103 -20.32 -1.63 -3.19
N LEU A 104 -20.64 -2.92 -3.20
CA LEU A 104 -22.01 -3.39 -3.43
C LEU A 104 -22.98 -2.92 -2.34
N LYS A 105 -22.54 -2.89 -1.07
CA LYS A 105 -23.35 -2.38 0.04
C LYS A 105 -23.62 -0.87 -0.05
N SER A 106 -22.67 -0.11 -0.60
CA SER A 106 -22.80 1.34 -0.78
C SER A 106 -23.77 1.72 -1.90
N TYR A 107 -24.04 0.80 -2.83
CA TYR A 107 -24.91 1.03 -3.99
C TYR A 107 -26.04 -0.01 -4.09
N PRO A 108 -27.03 -0.03 -3.17
CA PRO A 108 -28.12 -1.02 -3.18
C PRO A 108 -28.96 -1.00 -4.47
N TRP A 109 -29.03 0.16 -5.13
CA TRP A 109 -29.74 0.31 -6.41
C TRP A 109 -29.16 -0.57 -7.52
N LEU A 110 -27.88 -0.95 -7.45
CA LEU A 110 -27.24 -1.82 -8.43
C LEU A 110 -27.87 -3.21 -8.41
N ASN A 111 -28.17 -3.75 -7.22
CA ASN A 111 -28.83 -5.05 -7.09
C ASN A 111 -30.25 -5.02 -7.67
N ASN A 112 -30.97 -3.92 -7.47
CA ASN A 112 -32.31 -3.73 -8.06
C ASN A 112 -32.23 -3.68 -9.59
N TYR A 113 -31.27 -2.93 -10.13
CA TYR A 113 -31.06 -2.82 -11.58
C TYR A 113 -30.68 -4.17 -12.21
N ILE A 114 -29.77 -4.92 -11.59
CA ILE A 114 -29.38 -6.27 -12.04
C ILE A 114 -30.62 -7.18 -12.06
N SER A 115 -31.40 -7.18 -10.98
CA SER A 115 -32.60 -8.02 -10.86
C SER A 115 -33.67 -7.69 -11.92
N GLN A 116 -33.89 -6.40 -12.20
CA GLN A 116 -34.85 -5.96 -13.21
C GLN A 116 -34.40 -6.35 -14.62
N THR A 117 -33.12 -6.12 -14.95
CA THR A 117 -32.55 -6.47 -16.25
C THR A 117 -32.63 -7.97 -16.51
N LEU A 118 -32.31 -8.80 -15.51
CA LEU A 118 -32.41 -10.26 -15.63
C LEU A 118 -33.84 -10.73 -15.88
N LYS A 119 -34.85 -10.12 -15.24
CA LYS A 119 -36.27 -10.43 -15.46
C LYS A 119 -36.73 -10.06 -16.87
N GLN A 120 -36.28 -8.92 -17.39
CA GLN A 120 -36.61 -8.47 -18.74
C GLN A 120 -36.02 -9.43 -19.79
N MET A 121 -34.75 -9.81 -19.65
CA MET A 121 -34.12 -10.79 -20.56
C MET A 121 -34.82 -12.16 -20.52
N ALA A 122 -35.27 -12.61 -19.35
CA ALA A 122 -36.01 -13.87 -19.24
C ALA A 122 -37.37 -13.81 -19.95
N HIS A 123 -38.03 -12.65 -19.98
CA HIS A 123 -39.31 -12.46 -20.64
C HIS A 123 -39.18 -12.29 -22.17
N GLU A 124 -38.02 -11.91 -22.69
CA GLU A 124 -37.78 -11.78 -24.13
C GLU A 124 -37.44 -13.11 -24.83
N LEU A 125 -37.22 -14.19 -24.07
CA LEU A 125 -36.91 -15.53 -24.58
C LEU A 125 -38.12 -16.49 -24.60
N ASP A 126 -39.25 -16.10 -24.02
CA ASP A 126 -40.56 -16.79 -24.10
C ASP A 126 -41.45 -16.18 -25.19
#